data_AF-A0AAX4J9Y8-F1
#
_entry.id   AF-A0AAX4J9Y8-F1
#
_cell.length_a   1.000
_cell.length_b   1.000
_cell.length_c   1.000
_cell.angle_alpha   90.00
_cell.angle_beta   90.00
_cell.angle_gamma   90.00
#
_symmetry.space_group_name_H-M   'P 1'
#
loop_
_entity.id
_entity.type
_entity.pdbx_description
1 polymer ?
#
loop_
_entity_poly.entity_id
_entity_poly.type
_entity_poly.pdbx_seq_one_letter_code
_entity_poly.pdbx_strand_id
1 'polypeptide(L)'
;MQNEEEKKILNKDFDVLNVINKTYADSSEYDLNDTLIYLSKVLTSTKAKNKELVKSNFSKFVECRIVLEEILEDMKSKGLDKDFSSDIFTNIKYVKSNFKPINKEDDIYKERKLMIINKYKTLFNIKKLLEMNIRKYERFVEIYKEGKRQFNELKNSKFVQSLLESIKDIKIEFLEILYNEIIDDKNNYMEILYYFDLYFQVSEDKTDRKIMNTLLVSFKEKCLDVGFTNKGLYLKDINYYFLRTIIHLDKELQKELIIYIFERIKLIFENSNFDFIKIWIFKYTNFIPDFLDLEVKSVYEVHLRNLKKCVISKFLDRNNLYESFVRVSTILNDDELQMLNHKLLKIVEDKSKNILFDRSEDIEEYFRELDKFDEFLKDDLEEFQELKRKILNGALRQKIKNLGMFLEKTVNKHKKMMEIVRTIDKLPDWYEIILKGILPVLERDKAILYFVSFITKTERPNLNNLEKNEIETLSGQFGFLTK
;
A
#
# COMPACT_ATOMS: atom_id res chain seq x y z
N MET A 1 -62.52 58.36 -63.93
CA MET A 1 -62.20 59.45 -62.99
C MET A 1 -61.47 58.82 -61.81
N GLN A 2 -60.14 58.82 -61.87
CA GLN A 2 -59.24 58.46 -60.79
C GLN A 2 -58.51 59.75 -60.42
N ASN A 3 -58.58 60.14 -59.15
CA ASN A 3 -57.99 61.38 -58.63
C ASN A 3 -56.46 61.30 -58.68
N GLU A 4 -55.84 62.42 -59.02
CA GLU A 4 -54.42 62.64 -59.29
C GLU A 4 -53.47 62.47 -58.07
N GLU A 5 -53.90 61.84 -56.98
CA GLU A 5 -53.06 61.66 -55.78
C GLU A 5 -52.22 60.37 -55.77
N GLU A 6 -52.51 59.38 -56.61
CA GLU A 6 -51.76 58.10 -56.63
C GLU A 6 -50.46 58.16 -57.46
N LYS A 7 -50.14 59.29 -58.11
CA LYS A 7 -48.97 59.42 -59.00
C LYS A 7 -47.72 60.05 -58.37
N LYS A 8 -47.62 60.15 -57.04
CA LYS A 8 -46.46 60.80 -56.38
C LYS A 8 -45.95 60.12 -55.11
N ILE A 9 -45.74 58.79 -55.14
CA ILE A 9 -44.85 58.12 -54.17
C ILE A 9 -43.99 57.07 -54.89
N LEU A 10 -43.26 57.53 -55.90
CA LEU A 10 -42.08 56.85 -56.43
C LEU A 10 -40.99 57.94 -56.44
N ASN A 11 -39.84 57.68 -55.82
CA ASN A 11 -38.76 58.61 -55.47
C ASN A 11 -38.99 59.54 -54.27
N LYS A 12 -38.88 58.97 -53.07
CA LYS A 12 -38.03 59.57 -52.02
C LYS A 12 -37.20 58.46 -51.42
N ASP A 13 -35.88 58.63 -51.39
CA ASP A 13 -35.00 57.75 -50.64
C ASP A 13 -35.55 57.61 -49.22
N PHE A 14 -35.82 56.37 -48.81
CA PHE A 14 -36.35 56.10 -47.48
C PHE A 14 -35.27 56.42 -46.45
N ASP A 15 -35.34 57.62 -45.89
CA ASP A 15 -34.40 58.10 -44.86
C ASP A 15 -34.72 57.46 -43.51
N VAL A 16 -34.16 56.27 -43.32
CA VAL A 16 -34.32 55.40 -42.15
C VAL A 16 -34.04 56.17 -40.85
N LEU A 17 -33.00 57.00 -40.84
CA LEU A 17 -32.58 57.75 -39.65
C LEU A 17 -33.62 58.81 -39.26
N ASN A 18 -34.21 59.49 -40.24
CA ASN A 18 -35.21 60.52 -40.00
C ASN A 18 -36.53 59.92 -39.47
N VAL A 19 -36.91 58.73 -39.94
CA VAL A 19 -38.10 58.02 -39.45
C VAL A 19 -37.88 57.52 -38.02
N ILE A 20 -36.74 56.89 -37.73
CA ILE A 20 -36.42 56.38 -36.39
C ILE A 20 -36.34 57.54 -35.38
N ASN A 21 -35.62 58.60 -35.74
CA ASN A 21 -35.45 59.75 -34.85
C ASN A 21 -36.76 60.51 -34.62
N LYS A 22 -37.67 60.58 -35.59
CA LYS A 22 -39.00 61.20 -35.37
C LYS A 22 -39.96 60.33 -34.57
N THR A 23 -39.86 59.01 -34.70
CA THR A 23 -40.83 58.08 -34.10
C THR A 23 -40.48 57.74 -32.66
N TYR A 24 -39.20 57.75 -32.30
CA TYR A 24 -38.70 57.33 -31.00
C TYR A 24 -37.85 58.40 -30.28
N ALA A 25 -37.99 59.67 -30.67
CA ALA A 25 -37.25 60.81 -30.08
C ALA A 25 -37.35 60.88 -28.56
N ASP A 26 -38.53 60.56 -28.01
CA ASP A 26 -38.84 60.65 -26.59
C ASP A 26 -38.95 59.27 -25.90
N SER A 27 -38.52 58.20 -26.58
CA SER A 27 -38.61 56.83 -26.08
C SER A 27 -37.43 56.45 -25.19
N SER A 28 -37.68 55.64 -24.16
CA SER A 28 -36.61 55.18 -23.27
C SER A 28 -35.75 54.11 -23.95
N GLU A 29 -34.54 53.87 -23.43
CA GLU A 29 -33.65 52.80 -23.92
C GLU A 29 -34.33 51.42 -23.89
N TYR A 30 -35.24 51.21 -22.93
CA TYR A 30 -36.03 49.98 -22.83
C TYR A 30 -37.03 49.84 -23.99
N ASP A 31 -37.72 50.92 -24.36
CA ASP A 31 -38.68 50.94 -25.48
C ASP A 31 -38.00 50.71 -26.84
N LEU A 32 -36.79 51.25 -27.00
CA LEU A 32 -35.96 51.03 -28.19
C LEU A 32 -35.52 49.56 -28.31
N ASN A 33 -35.20 48.92 -27.18
CA ASN A 33 -34.77 47.52 -27.17
C ASN A 33 -35.94 46.57 -27.46
N ASP A 34 -37.12 46.82 -26.91
CA ASP A 34 -38.34 46.07 -27.24
C ASP A 34 -38.73 46.24 -28.71
N THR A 35 -38.57 47.46 -29.26
CA THR A 35 -38.80 47.74 -30.68
C THR A 35 -37.79 47.01 -31.57
N LEU A 36 -36.52 46.93 -31.15
CA LEU A 36 -35.48 46.18 -31.85
C LEU A 36 -35.77 44.67 -31.89
N ILE A 37 -36.25 44.11 -30.77
CA ILE A 37 -36.65 42.70 -30.67
C ILE A 37 -37.86 42.44 -31.58
N TYR A 38 -38.85 43.33 -31.57
CA TYR A 38 -40.02 43.24 -32.45
C TYR A 38 -39.63 43.32 -33.94
N LEU A 39 -38.82 44.30 -34.33
CA LEU A 39 -38.31 44.46 -35.71
C LEU A 39 -37.50 43.25 -36.16
N SER A 40 -36.63 42.71 -35.31
CA SER A 40 -35.86 41.50 -35.59
C SER A 40 -36.79 40.29 -35.82
N LYS A 41 -37.85 40.16 -35.04
CA LYS A 41 -38.85 39.09 -35.19
C LYS A 41 -39.63 39.25 -36.49
N VAL A 42 -40.06 40.47 -36.83
CA VAL A 42 -40.76 40.78 -38.09
C VAL A 42 -39.86 40.51 -39.28
N LEU A 43 -38.61 41.00 -39.28
CA LEU A 43 -37.63 40.76 -40.35
C LEU A 43 -37.38 39.26 -40.58
N THR A 44 -37.23 38.50 -39.49
CA THR A 44 -37.03 37.05 -39.57
C THR A 44 -38.26 36.36 -40.16
N SER A 45 -39.46 36.76 -39.73
CA SER A 45 -40.73 36.23 -40.26
C SER A 45 -40.96 36.58 -41.73
N THR A 46 -40.62 37.79 -42.17
CA THR A 46 -40.72 38.25 -43.55
C THR A 46 -39.71 37.53 -44.43
N LYS A 47 -38.49 37.29 -43.92
CA LYS A 47 -37.46 36.51 -44.63
C LYS A 47 -37.89 35.05 -44.80
N ALA A 48 -38.54 34.46 -43.79
CA ALA A 48 -39.11 33.11 -43.87
C ALA A 48 -40.29 33.06 -44.86
N LYS A 49 -41.24 34.00 -44.78
CA LYS A 49 -42.35 34.11 -45.74
C LYS A 49 -41.88 34.34 -47.18
N ASN A 50 -40.87 35.18 -47.40
CA ASN A 50 -40.31 35.39 -48.74
C ASN A 50 -39.63 34.13 -49.27
N LYS A 51 -38.91 33.38 -48.42
CA LYS A 51 -38.36 32.07 -48.81
C LYS A 51 -39.45 31.07 -49.17
N GLU A 52 -40.55 31.02 -48.41
CA GLU A 52 -41.70 30.17 -48.73
C GLU A 52 -42.42 30.63 -50.01
N LEU A 53 -42.64 31.93 -50.20
CA LEU A 53 -43.27 32.50 -51.40
C LEU A 53 -42.47 32.21 -52.67
N VAL A 54 -41.14 32.33 -52.61
CA VAL A 54 -40.24 31.99 -53.72
C VAL A 54 -40.22 30.48 -53.95
N LYS A 55 -40.30 29.66 -52.89
CA LYS A 55 -40.35 28.21 -53.00
C LYS A 55 -41.70 27.71 -53.55
N SER A 56 -42.82 28.35 -53.19
CA SER A 56 -44.17 28.00 -53.62
C SER A 56 -44.53 28.52 -55.01
N ASN A 57 -43.90 29.63 -55.44
CA ASN A 57 -44.11 30.23 -56.76
C ASN A 57 -42.84 30.18 -57.63
N PHE A 58 -41.96 29.20 -57.38
CA PHE A 58 -40.68 29.09 -58.08
C PHE A 58 -40.86 29.03 -59.61
N SER A 59 -41.93 28.40 -60.07
CA SER A 59 -42.30 28.35 -61.49
C SER A 59 -42.59 29.74 -62.06
N LYS A 60 -43.35 30.59 -61.35
CA LYS A 60 -43.57 31.99 -61.75
C LYS A 60 -42.31 32.84 -61.62
N PHE A 61 -41.42 32.52 -60.68
CA PHE A 61 -40.12 33.19 -60.57
C PHE A 61 -39.21 32.86 -61.77
N VAL A 62 -39.20 31.60 -62.20
CA VAL A 62 -38.49 31.17 -63.43
C VAL A 62 -39.15 31.80 -64.66
N GLU A 63 -40.47 31.85 -64.73
CA GLU A 63 -41.21 32.48 -65.83
C GLU A 63 -40.96 33.99 -65.90
N CYS A 64 -40.98 34.71 -64.78
CA CYS A 64 -40.58 36.11 -64.73
C CYS A 64 -39.11 36.30 -65.10
N ARG A 65 -38.22 35.38 -64.73
CA ARG A 65 -36.81 35.45 -65.12
C ARG A 65 -36.64 35.24 -66.63
N ILE A 66 -37.34 34.28 -67.22
CA ILE A 66 -37.32 34.02 -68.66
C ILE A 66 -37.89 35.21 -69.42
N VAL A 67 -39.03 35.76 -69.01
CA VAL A 67 -39.62 36.96 -69.63
C VAL A 67 -38.70 38.17 -69.48
N LEU A 68 -38.02 38.34 -68.34
CA LEU A 68 -37.02 39.39 -68.18
C LEU A 68 -35.78 39.16 -69.06
N GLU A 69 -35.35 37.91 -69.24
CA GLU A 69 -34.24 37.54 -70.13
C GLU A 69 -34.62 37.76 -71.61
N GLU A 70 -35.84 37.42 -72.02
CA GLU A 70 -36.39 37.68 -73.37
C GLU A 70 -36.55 39.17 -73.64
N ILE A 71 -37.06 39.95 -72.68
CA ILE A 71 -37.11 41.42 -72.77
C ILE A 71 -35.69 41.99 -72.91
N LEU A 72 -34.71 41.42 -72.21
CA LEU A 72 -33.32 41.88 -72.26
C LEU A 72 -32.64 41.52 -73.58
N GLU A 73 -32.95 40.37 -74.18
CA GLU A 73 -32.52 40.02 -75.54
C GLU A 73 -33.21 40.86 -76.61
N ASP A 74 -34.50 41.17 -76.45
CA ASP A 74 -35.27 42.02 -77.38
C ASP A 74 -34.86 43.51 -77.27
N MET A 75 -34.44 43.97 -76.09
CA MET A 75 -33.83 45.30 -75.90
C MET A 75 -32.43 45.40 -76.53
N LYS A 76 -31.63 44.32 -76.48
CA LYS A 76 -30.32 44.25 -77.15
C LYS A 76 -30.45 44.22 -78.66
N SER A 77 -31.44 43.51 -79.21
CA SER A 77 -31.67 43.41 -80.66
C SER A 77 -32.19 44.72 -81.28
N LYS A 78 -32.92 45.54 -80.51
CA LYS A 78 -33.50 46.84 -80.93
C LYS A 78 -32.58 48.05 -80.73
N GLY A 79 -31.35 47.87 -80.25
CA GLY A 79 -30.36 48.95 -80.17
C GLY A 79 -30.69 50.07 -79.18
N LEU A 80 -31.45 49.79 -78.12
CA LEU A 80 -31.76 50.73 -77.02
C LEU A 80 -30.69 50.68 -75.90
N ASP A 81 -29.44 50.40 -76.27
CA ASP A 81 -28.41 49.93 -75.34
C ASP A 81 -27.54 51.05 -74.70
N LYS A 82 -27.92 52.33 -74.84
CA LYS A 82 -27.07 53.42 -74.33
C LYS A 82 -27.38 53.91 -72.92
N ASP A 83 -28.64 53.87 -72.46
CA ASP A 83 -28.97 54.46 -71.15
C ASP A 83 -29.22 53.42 -70.04
N PHE A 84 -29.91 52.31 -70.32
CA PHE A 84 -30.22 51.28 -69.30
C PHE A 84 -29.04 50.37 -68.93
N SER A 85 -28.10 50.16 -69.86
CA SER A 85 -26.89 49.38 -69.59
C SER A 85 -26.02 50.03 -68.50
N SER A 86 -26.04 51.37 -68.37
CA SER A 86 -25.25 52.06 -67.35
C SER A 86 -25.75 51.78 -65.93
N ASP A 87 -27.06 51.77 -65.71
CA ASP A 87 -27.66 51.50 -64.40
C ASP A 87 -27.57 50.04 -64.01
N ILE A 88 -27.69 49.12 -64.97
CA ILE A 88 -27.48 47.69 -64.72
C ILE A 88 -26.00 47.42 -64.41
N PHE A 89 -25.06 48.00 -65.16
CA PHE A 89 -23.64 47.87 -64.83
C PHE A 89 -23.29 48.51 -63.49
N THR A 90 -23.89 49.65 -63.15
CA THR A 90 -23.67 50.34 -61.88
C THR A 90 -24.26 49.54 -60.72
N ASN A 91 -25.45 48.97 -60.88
CA ASN A 91 -26.06 48.09 -59.89
C ASN A 91 -25.33 46.76 -59.75
N ILE A 92 -24.87 46.14 -60.84
CA ILE A 92 -24.02 44.94 -60.79
C ILE A 92 -22.69 45.27 -60.09
N LYS A 93 -22.10 46.44 -60.37
CA LYS A 93 -20.86 46.89 -59.71
C LYS A 93 -21.10 47.18 -58.23
N TYR A 94 -22.22 47.81 -57.88
CA TYR A 94 -22.65 48.10 -56.51
C TYR A 94 -22.92 46.81 -55.71
N VAL A 95 -23.62 45.85 -56.30
CA VAL A 95 -23.81 44.50 -55.75
C VAL A 95 -22.46 43.79 -55.61
N LYS A 96 -21.57 43.81 -56.63
CA LYS A 96 -20.21 43.25 -56.50
C LYS A 96 -19.38 43.91 -55.40
N SER A 97 -19.49 45.22 -55.20
CA SER A 97 -18.77 45.95 -54.14
C SER A 97 -19.38 45.73 -52.76
N ASN A 98 -20.69 45.50 -52.66
CA ASN A 98 -21.39 45.19 -51.39
C ASN A 98 -21.38 43.70 -51.05
N PHE A 99 -21.07 42.81 -51.99
CA PHE A 99 -20.83 41.38 -51.76
C PHE A 99 -19.34 41.04 -51.62
N LYS A 100 -18.42 41.90 -52.09
CA LYS A 100 -16.98 41.83 -51.73
C LYS A 100 -16.69 41.69 -50.22
N PRO A 101 -17.44 42.32 -49.28
CA PRO A 101 -17.26 42.14 -47.85
C PRO A 101 -17.87 40.84 -47.31
N ILE A 102 -18.72 40.13 -48.07
CA ILE A 102 -19.23 38.81 -47.67
C ILE A 102 -18.15 37.73 -47.86
N ASN A 103 -17.13 38.00 -48.68
CA ASN A 103 -15.87 37.23 -48.69
C ASN A 103 -14.96 37.51 -47.48
N LYS A 104 -15.37 38.35 -46.50
CA LYS A 104 -14.69 38.46 -45.19
C LYS A 104 -14.90 37.26 -44.27
N GLU A 105 -15.49 36.16 -44.76
CA GLU A 105 -15.24 34.86 -44.14
C GLU A 105 -13.73 34.62 -44.03
N ASP A 106 -12.89 35.06 -44.98
CA ASP A 106 -11.45 34.85 -44.93
C ASP A 106 -10.76 35.43 -43.69
N ASP A 107 -11.17 36.60 -43.19
CA ASP A 107 -10.48 37.22 -42.04
C ASP A 107 -10.92 36.61 -40.71
N ILE A 108 -12.22 36.28 -40.57
CA ILE A 108 -12.75 35.54 -39.41
C ILE A 108 -12.19 34.10 -39.39
N TYR A 109 -12.07 33.46 -40.56
CA TYR A 109 -11.43 32.16 -40.68
C TYR A 109 -9.92 32.24 -40.40
N LYS A 110 -9.22 33.29 -40.82
CA LYS A 110 -7.80 33.52 -40.47
C LYS A 110 -7.61 33.71 -38.98
N GLU A 111 -8.44 34.52 -38.31
CA GLU A 111 -8.37 34.73 -36.86
C GLU A 111 -8.68 33.45 -36.09
N ARG A 112 -9.75 32.72 -36.46
CA ARG A 112 -10.07 31.42 -35.85
C ARG A 112 -8.95 30.39 -36.08
N LYS A 113 -8.37 30.36 -37.29
CA LYS A 113 -7.23 29.51 -37.61
C LYS A 113 -6.00 29.88 -36.77
N LEU A 114 -5.70 31.16 -36.60
CA LEU A 114 -4.63 31.66 -35.73
C LEU A 114 -4.87 31.29 -34.26
N MET A 115 -6.11 31.43 -33.77
CA MET A 115 -6.48 31.01 -32.41
C MET A 115 -6.27 29.51 -32.20
N ILE A 116 -6.69 28.67 -33.15
CA ILE A 116 -6.49 27.21 -33.10
C ILE A 116 -4.99 26.85 -33.16
N ILE A 117 -4.23 27.49 -34.06
CA ILE A 117 -2.78 27.29 -34.18
C ILE A 117 -2.05 27.71 -32.89
N ASN A 118 -2.44 28.82 -32.28
CA ASN A 118 -1.84 29.29 -31.04
C ASN A 118 -2.22 28.38 -29.86
N LYS A 119 -3.48 27.92 -29.80
CA LYS A 119 -3.96 27.01 -28.75
C LYS A 119 -3.23 25.65 -28.82
N TYR A 120 -3.06 25.10 -30.01
CA TYR A 120 -2.46 23.78 -30.24
C TYR A 120 -1.02 23.85 -30.78
N LYS A 121 -0.31 24.95 -30.50
CA LYS A 121 1.04 25.22 -31.04
C LYS A 121 2.04 24.12 -30.69
N THR A 122 1.95 23.59 -29.46
CA THR A 122 2.80 22.50 -28.98
C THR A 122 2.51 21.22 -29.75
N LEU A 123 1.24 20.83 -29.89
CA LEU A 123 0.83 19.65 -30.65
C LEU A 123 1.23 19.73 -32.13
N PHE A 124 1.03 20.87 -32.79
CA PHE A 124 1.38 21.01 -34.21
C PHE A 124 2.88 21.03 -34.50
N ASN A 125 3.69 21.44 -33.51
CA ASN A 125 5.16 21.46 -33.62
C ASN A 125 5.82 20.34 -32.81
N ILE A 126 5.05 19.36 -32.33
CA ILE A 126 5.49 18.40 -31.30
C ILE A 126 6.73 17.62 -31.75
N LYS A 127 6.75 17.16 -33.00
CA LYS A 127 7.87 16.39 -33.56
C LYS A 127 9.19 17.15 -33.45
N LYS A 128 9.24 18.36 -34.02
CA LYS A 128 10.43 19.22 -34.00
C LYS A 128 10.84 19.60 -32.57
N LEU A 129 9.86 19.90 -31.71
CA LEU A 129 10.13 20.26 -30.32
C LEU A 129 10.74 19.09 -29.52
N LEU A 130 10.28 17.86 -29.75
CA LEU A 130 10.82 16.66 -29.11
C LEU A 130 12.22 16.34 -29.63
N GLU A 131 12.45 16.36 -30.95
CA GLU A 131 13.78 16.15 -31.56
C GLU A 131 14.84 17.12 -31.00
N MET A 132 14.50 18.40 -30.89
CA MET A 132 15.41 19.43 -30.36
C MET A 132 15.73 19.26 -28.87
N ASN A 133 14.88 18.54 -28.12
CA ASN A 133 15.01 18.39 -26.67
C ASN A 133 15.27 16.94 -26.25
N ILE A 134 15.68 16.05 -27.16
CA ILE A 134 15.86 14.63 -26.87
C ILE A 134 16.88 14.35 -25.75
N ARG A 135 17.89 15.23 -25.60
CA ARG A 135 18.88 15.18 -24.51
C ARG A 135 18.55 16.06 -23.30
N LYS A 136 17.46 16.81 -23.35
CA LYS A 136 16.98 17.67 -22.25
C LYS A 136 15.77 16.99 -21.61
N TYR A 137 16.04 15.99 -20.77
CA TYR A 137 15.05 15.00 -20.37
C TYR A 137 13.77 15.60 -19.77
N GLU A 138 13.88 16.49 -18.78
CA GLU A 138 12.73 17.14 -18.15
C GLU A 138 11.89 17.91 -19.17
N ARG A 139 12.56 18.69 -20.03
CA ARG A 139 11.91 19.50 -21.07
C ARG A 139 11.21 18.63 -22.10
N PHE A 140 11.81 17.50 -22.47
CA PHE A 140 11.17 16.51 -23.34
C PHE A 140 9.87 16.01 -22.73
N VAL A 141 9.90 15.59 -21.46
CA VAL A 141 8.74 15.06 -20.75
C VAL A 141 7.63 16.11 -20.62
N GLU A 142 7.96 17.37 -20.32
CA GLU A 142 7.00 18.48 -20.28
C GLU A 142 6.29 18.68 -21.63
N ILE A 143 7.07 18.75 -22.72
CA ILE A 143 6.54 18.93 -24.08
C ILE A 143 5.65 17.74 -24.45
N TYR A 144 6.09 16.52 -24.15
CA TYR A 144 5.33 15.31 -24.42
C TYR A 144 4.00 15.29 -23.66
N LYS A 145 3.98 15.60 -22.35
CA LYS A 145 2.76 15.66 -21.54
C LYS A 145 1.79 16.73 -22.05
N GLU A 146 2.28 17.92 -22.36
CA GLU A 146 1.46 19.00 -22.87
C GLU A 146 0.89 18.66 -24.26
N GLY A 147 1.71 18.10 -25.14
CA GLY A 147 1.28 17.60 -26.44
C GLY A 147 0.22 16.51 -26.33
N LYS A 148 0.38 15.57 -25.38
CA LYS A 148 -0.58 14.51 -25.12
C LYS A 148 -1.90 15.03 -24.53
N ARG A 149 -1.85 16.04 -23.66
CA ARG A 149 -3.05 16.73 -23.14
C ARG A 149 -3.85 17.35 -24.29
N GLN A 150 -3.16 18.09 -25.17
CA GLN A 150 -3.75 18.69 -26.36
C GLN A 150 -4.29 17.64 -27.34
N PHE A 151 -3.58 16.52 -27.51
CA PHE A 151 -4.05 15.37 -28.29
C PHE A 151 -5.38 14.83 -27.77
N ASN A 152 -5.50 14.64 -26.44
CA ASN A 152 -6.71 14.07 -25.85
C ASN A 152 -7.96 14.93 -26.10
N GLU A 153 -7.82 16.26 -26.17
CA GLU A 153 -8.91 17.17 -26.57
C GLU A 153 -9.38 16.95 -28.02
N LEU A 154 -8.49 16.46 -28.89
CA LEU A 154 -8.69 16.34 -30.34
C LEU A 154 -8.65 14.89 -30.84
N LYS A 155 -8.88 13.90 -29.95
CA LYS A 155 -8.66 12.47 -30.20
C LYS A 155 -9.37 11.90 -31.45
N ASN A 156 -10.48 12.51 -31.85
CA ASN A 156 -11.28 12.09 -33.01
C ASN A 156 -10.74 12.60 -34.37
N SER A 157 -9.70 13.45 -34.36
CA SER A 157 -9.09 13.99 -35.58
C SER A 157 -8.08 13.03 -36.19
N LYS A 158 -8.30 12.61 -37.45
CA LYS A 158 -7.35 11.79 -38.22
C LYS A 158 -5.98 12.44 -38.39
N PHE A 159 -5.93 13.76 -38.53
CA PHE A 159 -4.68 14.52 -38.64
C PHE A 159 -3.84 14.41 -37.36
N VAL A 160 -4.49 14.55 -36.21
CA VAL A 160 -3.84 14.50 -34.89
C VAL A 160 -3.36 13.07 -34.57
N GLN A 161 -4.07 12.04 -35.05
CA GLN A 161 -3.60 10.65 -35.00
C GLN A 161 -2.34 10.42 -35.84
N SER A 162 -2.27 10.97 -37.06
CA SER A 162 -1.07 10.92 -37.90
C SER A 162 0.13 11.64 -37.25
N LEU A 163 -0.11 12.75 -36.55
CA LEU A 163 0.92 13.44 -35.77
C LEU A 163 1.48 12.57 -34.63
N LEU A 164 0.63 11.84 -33.91
CA LEU A 164 1.11 10.89 -32.90
C LEU A 164 1.94 9.76 -33.51
N GLU A 165 1.53 9.24 -34.66
CA GLU A 165 2.30 8.22 -35.37
C GLU A 165 3.70 8.73 -35.72
N SER A 166 3.79 10.00 -36.14
CA SER A 166 5.04 10.63 -36.56
C SER A 166 6.06 10.86 -35.44
N ILE A 167 5.65 10.76 -34.17
CA ILE A 167 6.53 10.92 -33.01
C ILE A 167 6.84 9.60 -32.30
N LYS A 168 6.30 8.46 -32.77
CA LYS A 168 6.53 7.15 -32.14
C LYS A 168 8.01 6.81 -32.09
N ASP A 169 8.73 7.01 -33.19
CA ASP A 169 10.17 6.70 -33.26
C ASP A 169 10.98 7.55 -32.28
N ILE A 170 10.67 8.85 -32.18
CA ILE A 170 11.33 9.78 -31.25
C ILE A 170 11.03 9.41 -29.80
N LYS A 171 9.80 8.98 -29.51
CA LYS A 171 9.41 8.46 -28.20
C LYS A 171 10.23 7.22 -27.86
N ILE A 172 10.36 6.27 -28.79
CA ILE A 172 11.14 5.04 -28.59
C ILE A 172 12.61 5.39 -28.35
N GLU A 173 13.21 6.23 -29.19
CA GLU A 173 14.60 6.68 -29.03
C GLU A 173 14.83 7.33 -27.65
N PHE A 174 13.91 8.19 -27.21
CA PHE A 174 14.01 8.80 -25.88
C PHE A 174 13.92 7.78 -24.75
N LEU A 175 13.03 6.79 -24.85
CA LEU A 175 12.91 5.72 -23.86
C LEU A 175 14.14 4.82 -23.83
N GLU A 176 14.77 4.56 -24.99
CA GLU A 176 16.04 3.83 -25.08
C GLU A 176 17.19 4.61 -24.43
N ILE A 177 17.26 5.92 -24.65
CA ILE A 177 18.24 6.78 -23.96
C ILE A 177 18.06 6.70 -22.44
N LEU A 178 16.84 6.86 -21.95
CA LEU A 178 16.56 6.75 -20.50
C LEU A 178 16.86 5.35 -19.97
N TYR A 179 16.53 4.30 -20.72
CA TYR A 179 16.85 2.93 -20.34
C TYR A 179 18.36 2.72 -20.21
N ASN A 180 19.15 3.27 -21.14
CA ASN A 180 20.61 3.21 -21.09
C ASN A 180 21.17 3.94 -19.86
N GLU A 181 20.60 5.09 -19.48
CA GLU A 181 20.97 5.79 -18.24
C GLU A 181 20.59 4.98 -16.98
N ILE A 182 19.46 4.26 -17.00
CA ILE A 182 19.02 3.42 -15.88
C ILE A 182 19.96 2.23 -15.65
N ILE A 183 20.47 1.62 -16.73
CA ILE A 183 21.40 0.48 -16.64
C ILE A 183 22.87 0.89 -16.51
N ASP A 184 23.20 2.20 -16.55
CA ASP A 184 24.58 2.64 -16.41
C ASP A 184 25.08 2.37 -14.98
N ASP A 185 26.12 1.56 -14.87
CA ASP A 185 26.77 1.20 -13.61
C ASP A 185 27.31 2.43 -12.86
N LYS A 186 27.65 3.51 -13.56
CA LYS A 186 28.18 4.74 -12.95
C LYS A 186 27.14 5.54 -12.17
N ASN A 187 25.87 5.42 -12.53
CA ASN A 187 24.80 6.18 -11.90
C ASN A 187 24.53 5.66 -10.48
N ASN A 188 24.36 6.55 -9.51
CA ASN A 188 23.92 6.19 -8.18
C ASN A 188 22.41 5.85 -8.18
N TYR A 189 21.90 5.26 -7.10
CA TYR A 189 20.51 4.82 -7.07
C TYR A 189 19.48 5.97 -7.18
N MET A 190 19.81 7.16 -6.70
CA MET A 190 18.93 8.33 -6.83
C MET A 190 18.85 8.83 -8.28
N GLU A 191 19.95 8.79 -9.01
CA GLU A 191 19.99 9.10 -10.44
C GLU A 191 19.17 8.06 -11.23
N ILE A 192 19.30 6.78 -10.91
CA ILE A 192 18.48 5.71 -11.51
C ILE A 192 16.99 5.95 -11.28
N LEU A 193 16.59 6.25 -10.03
CA LEU A 193 15.19 6.58 -9.71
C LEU A 193 14.68 7.78 -10.51
N TYR A 194 15.51 8.81 -10.68
CA TYR A 194 15.16 9.98 -11.47
C TYR A 194 14.91 9.64 -12.95
N TYR A 195 15.80 8.88 -13.58
CA TYR A 195 15.61 8.45 -14.98
C TYR A 195 14.41 7.51 -15.13
N PHE A 196 14.20 6.62 -14.16
CA PHE A 196 13.05 5.75 -14.11
C PHE A 196 11.73 6.53 -14.00
N ASP A 197 11.66 7.55 -13.14
CA ASP A 197 10.51 8.43 -13.00
C ASP A 197 10.17 9.13 -14.33
N LEU A 198 11.19 9.57 -15.07
CA LEU A 198 11.01 10.18 -16.39
C LEU A 198 10.53 9.17 -17.43
N TYR A 199 11.05 7.93 -17.38
CA TYR A 199 10.66 6.85 -18.29
C TYR A 199 9.15 6.57 -18.20
N PHE A 200 8.63 6.37 -16.99
CA PHE A 200 7.20 6.06 -16.77
C PHE A 200 6.27 7.23 -17.05
N GLN A 201 6.78 8.46 -17.04
CA GLN A 201 6.00 9.61 -17.49
C GLN A 201 5.76 9.61 -19.00
N VAL A 202 6.59 8.89 -19.77
CA VAL A 202 6.53 8.83 -21.24
C VAL A 202 6.04 7.47 -21.76
N SER A 203 6.36 6.34 -21.11
CA SER A 203 6.16 4.99 -21.66
C SER A 203 4.69 4.66 -22.00
N GLU A 204 3.71 5.34 -21.39
CA GLU A 204 2.27 5.07 -21.48
C GLU A 204 1.86 3.72 -20.88
N ASP A 205 2.65 2.67 -21.12
CA ASP A 205 2.56 1.38 -20.45
C ASP A 205 3.27 1.45 -19.10
N LYS A 206 2.47 1.56 -18.03
CA LYS A 206 2.95 1.51 -16.66
C LYS A 206 3.18 0.10 -16.14
N THR A 207 3.07 -0.92 -17.00
CA THR A 207 3.20 -2.33 -16.64
C THR A 207 4.41 -3.00 -17.29
N ASP A 208 5.34 -2.22 -17.83
CA ASP A 208 6.61 -2.75 -18.33
C ASP A 208 7.41 -3.41 -17.20
N ARG A 209 7.26 -4.72 -17.10
CA ARG A 209 7.88 -5.53 -16.06
C ARG A 209 9.39 -5.63 -16.23
N LYS A 210 9.92 -5.48 -17.45
CA LYS A 210 11.36 -5.56 -17.70
C LYS A 210 12.06 -4.40 -16.99
N ILE A 211 11.55 -3.19 -17.13
CA ILE A 211 12.18 -2.03 -16.49
C ILE A 211 11.96 -2.02 -14.97
N MET A 212 10.81 -2.49 -14.48
CA MET A 212 10.58 -2.69 -13.04
C MET A 212 11.59 -3.67 -12.44
N ASN A 213 11.86 -4.79 -13.13
CA ASN A 213 12.91 -5.74 -12.73
C ASN A 213 14.28 -5.07 -12.69
N THR A 214 14.63 -4.28 -13.71
CA THR A 214 15.90 -3.53 -13.72
C THR A 214 16.01 -2.58 -12.53
N LEU A 215 14.94 -1.89 -12.16
CA LEU A 215 14.92 -1.03 -10.98
C LEU A 215 15.11 -1.83 -9.68
N LEU A 216 14.45 -2.99 -9.56
CA LEU A 216 14.59 -3.89 -8.41
C LEU A 216 16.03 -4.40 -8.28
N VAL A 217 16.62 -4.89 -9.37
CA VAL A 217 18.02 -5.36 -9.39
C VAL A 217 18.97 -4.22 -9.00
N SER A 218 18.80 -3.04 -9.61
CA SER A 218 19.60 -1.86 -9.28
C SER A 218 19.50 -1.47 -7.81
N PHE A 219 18.30 -1.59 -7.21
CA PHE A 219 18.12 -1.33 -5.78
C PHE A 219 18.85 -2.35 -4.91
N LYS A 220 18.78 -3.64 -5.27
CA LYS A 220 19.49 -4.69 -4.55
C LYS A 220 21.01 -4.43 -4.57
N GLU A 221 21.57 -4.25 -5.76
CA GLU A 221 23.02 -4.10 -5.93
C GLU A 221 23.56 -2.79 -5.35
N LYS A 222 22.88 -1.66 -5.59
CA LYS A 222 23.40 -0.32 -5.26
C LYS A 222 22.98 0.19 -3.88
N CYS A 223 21.99 -0.42 -3.23
CA CYS A 223 21.55 0.00 -1.89
C CYS A 223 21.63 -1.13 -0.86
N LEU A 224 21.20 -2.35 -1.21
CA LEU A 224 21.06 -3.42 -0.25
C LEU A 224 22.32 -4.28 -0.10
N ASP A 225 23.09 -4.48 -1.16
CA ASP A 225 24.30 -5.31 -1.14
C ASP A 225 25.57 -4.53 -0.82
N VAL A 226 25.44 -3.21 -0.63
CA VAL A 226 26.54 -2.35 -0.22
C VAL A 226 26.91 -2.64 1.24
N GLY A 227 28.22 -2.71 1.50
CA GLY A 227 28.74 -2.86 2.85
C GLY A 227 28.36 -1.66 3.73
N PHE A 228 28.00 -1.91 4.98
CA PHE A 228 27.62 -0.87 5.94
C PHE A 228 28.60 -0.79 7.10
N THR A 229 29.08 0.42 7.41
CA THR A 229 29.86 0.71 8.62
C THR A 229 28.96 1.21 9.74
N ASN A 230 28.00 2.11 9.42
CA ASN A 230 26.99 2.60 10.35
C ASN A 230 25.62 1.98 10.07
N LYS A 231 25.26 0.98 10.87
CA LYS A 231 23.98 0.24 10.76
C LYS A 231 22.75 1.15 10.85
N GLY A 232 22.79 2.18 11.69
CA GLY A 232 21.65 3.07 11.91
C GLY A 232 21.39 3.99 10.72
N LEU A 233 22.45 4.54 10.11
CA LEU A 233 22.33 5.34 8.89
C LEU A 233 21.90 4.46 7.71
N TYR A 234 22.53 3.31 7.55
CA TYR A 234 22.19 2.35 6.50
C TYR A 234 20.71 1.94 6.50
N LEU A 235 20.14 1.59 7.67
CA LEU A 235 18.71 1.26 7.75
C LEU A 235 17.80 2.46 7.47
N LYS A 236 18.23 3.71 7.77
CA LYS A 236 17.46 4.90 7.40
C LYS A 236 17.44 5.07 5.89
N ASP A 237 18.61 4.96 5.25
CA ASP A 237 18.76 5.16 3.81
C ASP A 237 17.99 4.09 3.02
N ILE A 238 18.10 2.82 3.44
CA ILE A 238 17.32 1.73 2.84
C ILE A 238 15.82 1.96 2.97
N ASN A 239 15.35 2.36 4.14
CA ASN A 239 13.92 2.60 4.32
C ASN A 239 13.43 3.74 3.42
N TYR A 240 14.23 4.81 3.28
CA TYR A 240 13.92 5.89 2.35
C TYR A 240 13.84 5.41 0.90
N TYR A 241 14.86 4.68 0.44
CA TYR A 241 14.89 4.18 -0.93
C TYR A 241 13.81 3.14 -1.19
N PHE A 242 13.56 2.22 -0.26
CA PHE A 242 12.50 1.23 -0.35
C PHE A 242 11.14 1.87 -0.65
N LEU A 243 10.77 2.93 0.07
CA LEU A 243 9.49 3.61 -0.15
C LEU A 243 9.40 4.19 -1.56
N ARG A 244 10.50 4.73 -2.09
CA ARG A 244 10.54 5.22 -3.47
C ARG A 244 10.46 4.08 -4.48
N THR A 245 11.16 2.97 -4.24
CA THR A 245 11.18 1.83 -5.16
C THR A 245 9.83 1.11 -5.22
N ILE A 246 9.24 0.77 -4.07
CA ILE A 246 8.11 -0.16 -3.99
C ILE A 246 6.84 0.38 -4.69
N ILE A 247 6.67 1.70 -4.73
CA ILE A 247 5.54 2.37 -5.42
C ILE A 247 5.53 2.08 -6.92
N HIS A 248 6.70 1.80 -7.50
CA HIS A 248 6.85 1.59 -8.94
C HIS A 248 6.78 0.13 -9.38
N LEU A 249 6.70 -0.80 -8.43
CA LEU A 249 6.76 -2.24 -8.71
C LEU A 249 5.36 -2.85 -8.79
N ASP A 250 5.22 -3.88 -9.62
CA ASP A 250 4.05 -4.76 -9.59
C ASP A 250 4.02 -5.60 -8.30
N LYS A 251 2.87 -6.22 -7.99
CA LYS A 251 2.67 -6.95 -6.73
C LYS A 251 3.68 -8.06 -6.49
N GLU A 252 4.10 -8.78 -7.53
CA GLU A 252 5.04 -9.90 -7.38
C GLU A 252 6.44 -9.37 -7.06
N LEU A 253 6.86 -8.31 -7.73
CA LEU A 253 8.13 -7.65 -7.45
C LEU A 253 8.15 -6.91 -6.11
N GLN A 254 7.01 -6.37 -5.66
CA GLN A 254 6.87 -5.82 -4.32
C GLN A 254 7.09 -6.90 -3.25
N LYS A 255 6.49 -8.09 -3.41
CA LYS A 255 6.71 -9.23 -2.50
C LYS A 255 8.18 -9.64 -2.47
N GLU A 256 8.81 -9.76 -3.64
CA GLU A 256 10.23 -10.10 -3.77
C GLU A 256 11.15 -9.08 -3.08
N LEU A 257 10.88 -7.79 -3.27
CA LEU A 257 11.61 -6.70 -2.62
C LEU A 257 11.51 -6.78 -1.09
N ILE A 258 10.30 -7.01 -0.57
CA ILE A 258 10.06 -7.14 0.88
C ILE A 258 10.88 -8.30 1.46
N ILE A 259 10.80 -9.48 0.83
CA ILE A 259 11.55 -10.67 1.25
C ILE A 259 13.04 -10.33 1.38
N TYR A 260 13.61 -9.75 0.32
CA TYR A 260 15.03 -9.46 0.23
C TYR A 260 15.48 -8.40 1.24
N ILE A 261 14.68 -7.34 1.46
CA ILE A 261 14.97 -6.34 2.49
C ILE A 261 15.02 -6.98 3.88
N PHE A 262 14.07 -7.85 4.22
CA PHE A 262 14.05 -8.50 5.52
C PHE A 262 15.22 -9.47 5.70
N GLU A 263 15.71 -10.12 4.64
CA GLU A 263 16.95 -10.90 4.69
C GLU A 263 18.16 -10.02 5.05
N ARG A 264 18.27 -8.83 4.44
CA ARG A 264 19.35 -7.88 4.75
C ARG A 264 19.24 -7.28 6.15
N ILE A 265 18.04 -6.93 6.60
CA ILE A 265 17.79 -6.46 7.97
C ILE A 265 18.18 -7.56 8.97
N LYS A 266 17.86 -8.83 8.68
CA LYS A 266 18.24 -9.95 9.53
C LYS A 266 19.75 -10.04 9.73
N LEU A 267 20.55 -9.91 8.67
CA LEU A 267 22.03 -9.88 8.76
C LEU A 267 22.54 -8.75 9.67
N ILE A 268 21.87 -7.58 9.66
CA ILE A 268 22.20 -6.48 10.56
C ILE A 268 21.89 -6.83 12.00
N PHE A 269 20.72 -7.43 12.25
CA PHE A 269 20.26 -7.79 13.58
C PHE A 269 21.11 -8.91 14.20
N GLU A 270 21.63 -9.84 13.39
CA GLU A 270 22.55 -10.90 13.82
C GLU A 270 23.81 -10.34 14.51
N ASN A 271 24.29 -9.17 14.09
CA ASN A 271 25.48 -8.53 14.66
C ASN A 271 25.17 -7.36 15.60
N SER A 272 23.90 -7.12 15.95
CA SER A 272 23.48 -5.96 16.74
C SER A 272 23.07 -6.31 18.16
N ASN A 273 23.13 -5.30 19.04
CA ASN A 273 22.61 -5.40 20.41
C ASN A 273 21.08 -5.29 20.41
N PHE A 274 20.45 -5.73 21.50
CA PHE A 274 18.99 -5.77 21.59
C PHE A 274 18.35 -4.38 21.57
N ASP A 275 18.96 -3.37 22.19
CA ASP A 275 18.34 -2.04 22.30
C ASP A 275 18.24 -1.36 20.93
N PHE A 276 19.26 -1.54 20.08
CA PHE A 276 19.20 -1.17 18.67
C PHE A 276 18.07 -1.91 17.94
N ILE A 277 17.99 -3.23 18.10
CA ILE A 277 16.97 -4.07 17.46
C ILE A 277 15.55 -3.66 17.89
N LYS A 278 15.34 -3.40 19.18
CA LYS A 278 14.06 -2.96 19.74
C LYS A 278 13.56 -1.69 19.06
N ILE A 279 14.41 -0.68 18.91
CA ILE A 279 14.07 0.58 18.25
C ILE A 279 13.63 0.32 16.80
N TRP A 280 14.35 -0.54 16.08
CA TRP A 280 14.06 -0.80 14.67
C TRP A 280 12.85 -1.71 14.46
N ILE A 281 12.61 -2.71 15.31
CA ILE A 281 11.37 -3.50 15.27
C ILE A 281 10.17 -2.58 15.45
N PHE A 282 10.20 -1.68 16.43
CA PHE A 282 9.11 -0.73 16.64
C PHE A 282 8.87 0.15 15.41
N LYS A 283 9.93 0.60 14.74
CA LYS A 283 9.80 1.33 13.47
C LYS A 283 9.15 0.47 12.40
N TYR A 284 9.62 -0.76 12.19
CA TYR A 284 9.10 -1.65 11.15
C TYR A 284 7.65 -2.07 11.38
N THR A 285 7.22 -2.24 12.64
CA THR A 285 5.81 -2.46 12.97
C THR A 285 4.91 -1.31 12.47
N ASN A 286 5.42 -0.08 12.46
CA ASN A 286 4.68 1.11 12.04
C ASN A 286 5.04 1.60 10.63
N PHE A 287 5.86 0.86 9.88
CA PHE A 287 6.43 1.32 8.61
C PHE A 287 5.64 0.86 7.38
N ILE A 288 4.71 -0.09 7.53
CA ILE A 288 3.94 -0.68 6.42
C ILE A 288 3.22 0.44 5.65
N PRO A 289 3.51 0.64 4.35
CA PRO A 289 2.85 1.67 3.57
C PRO A 289 1.37 1.35 3.31
N ASP A 290 0.51 2.36 3.48
CA ASP A 290 -0.94 2.20 3.36
C ASP A 290 -1.39 1.80 1.94
N PHE A 291 -0.67 2.25 0.91
CA PHE A 291 -1.00 1.99 -0.49
C PHE A 291 -0.76 0.54 -0.94
N LEU A 292 -0.11 -0.30 -0.14
CA LEU A 292 0.12 -1.69 -0.48
C LEU A 292 -1.16 -2.52 -0.38
N ASP A 293 -1.32 -3.45 -1.31
CA ASP A 293 -2.40 -4.43 -1.27
C ASP A 293 -2.28 -5.39 -0.08
N LEU A 294 -3.41 -5.93 0.38
CA LEU A 294 -3.48 -6.86 1.51
C LEU A 294 -2.55 -8.06 1.36
N GLU A 295 -2.43 -8.62 0.15
CA GLU A 295 -1.53 -9.75 -0.13
C GLU A 295 -0.05 -9.40 0.01
N VAL A 296 0.33 -8.14 -0.24
CA VAL A 296 1.72 -7.68 -0.11
C VAL A 296 2.01 -7.32 1.35
N LYS A 297 1.03 -6.72 2.04
CA LYS A 297 1.08 -6.46 3.49
C LYS A 297 1.24 -7.76 4.29
N SER A 298 0.53 -8.82 3.93
CA SER A 298 0.66 -10.11 4.61
C SER A 298 2.07 -10.69 4.50
N VAL A 299 2.73 -10.55 3.33
CA VAL A 299 4.14 -10.95 3.16
C VAL A 299 5.04 -10.12 4.08
N TYR A 300 4.84 -8.80 4.16
CA TYR A 300 5.60 -7.95 5.09
C TYR A 300 5.44 -8.43 6.55
N GLU A 301 4.22 -8.65 7.00
CA GLU A 301 3.91 -9.09 8.36
C GLU A 301 4.53 -10.44 8.70
N VAL A 302 4.48 -11.40 7.77
CA VAL A 302 5.11 -12.72 7.93
C VAL A 302 6.62 -12.58 8.11
N HIS A 303 7.28 -11.76 7.29
CA HIS A 303 8.72 -11.56 7.40
C HIS A 303 9.14 -10.77 8.65
N LEU A 304 8.34 -9.79 9.07
CA LEU A 304 8.54 -9.11 10.36
C LEU A 304 8.39 -10.07 11.55
N ARG A 305 7.37 -10.94 11.53
CA ARG A 305 7.17 -11.97 12.55
C ARG A 305 8.34 -12.96 12.58
N ASN A 306 8.85 -13.37 11.42
CA ASN A 306 10.02 -14.25 11.32
C ASN A 306 11.29 -13.57 11.85
N LEU A 307 11.48 -12.28 11.57
CA LEU A 307 12.58 -11.50 12.13
C LEU A 307 12.51 -11.45 13.67
N LYS A 308 11.33 -11.19 14.24
CA LYS A 308 11.10 -11.24 15.70
C LYS A 308 11.40 -12.64 16.26
N LYS A 309 10.98 -13.72 15.61
CA LYS A 309 11.32 -15.11 16.01
C LYS A 309 12.84 -15.36 16.08
N CYS A 310 13.60 -14.83 15.12
CA CYS A 310 15.06 -14.90 15.15
C CYS A 310 15.63 -14.13 16.35
N VAL A 311 15.12 -12.93 16.63
CA VAL A 311 15.52 -12.12 17.79
C VAL A 311 15.22 -12.84 19.11
N ILE A 312 14.02 -13.41 19.27
CA ILE A 312 13.66 -14.24 20.43
C ILE A 312 14.69 -15.37 20.59
N SER A 313 15.03 -16.07 19.52
CA SER A 313 15.93 -17.22 19.59
C SER A 313 17.37 -16.86 19.94
N LYS A 314 17.80 -15.65 19.60
CA LYS A 314 19.14 -15.13 19.90
C LYS A 314 19.24 -14.57 21.33
N PHE A 315 18.21 -13.87 21.81
CA PHE A 315 18.27 -13.10 23.06
C PHE A 315 17.56 -13.75 24.24
N LEU A 316 16.77 -14.80 24.03
CA LEU A 316 16.20 -15.60 25.11
C LEU A 316 17.30 -16.50 25.71
N ASP A 317 17.90 -16.05 26.80
CA ASP A 317 18.94 -16.76 27.50
C ASP A 317 18.32 -17.80 28.44
N ARG A 318 18.72 -19.06 28.28
CA ARG A 318 18.26 -20.11 29.18
C ARG A 318 18.77 -19.89 30.60
N ASN A 319 19.97 -19.35 30.80
CA ASN A 319 20.55 -19.18 32.13
C ASN A 319 19.89 -18.03 32.90
N ASN A 320 19.57 -16.94 32.19
CA ASN A 320 18.87 -15.79 32.74
C ASN A 320 17.48 -15.63 32.08
N LEU A 321 16.64 -16.65 32.29
CA LEU A 321 15.38 -16.82 31.56
C LEU A 321 14.38 -15.70 31.85
N TYR A 322 14.27 -15.28 33.10
CA TYR A 322 13.32 -14.23 33.50
C TYR A 322 13.68 -12.88 32.88
N GLU A 323 14.90 -12.39 33.11
CA GLU A 323 15.29 -11.07 32.59
C GLU A 323 15.30 -11.04 31.07
N SER A 324 15.74 -12.12 30.42
CA SER A 324 15.71 -12.21 28.96
C SER A 324 14.29 -12.29 28.40
N PHE A 325 13.37 -13.01 29.07
CA PHE A 325 11.96 -13.05 28.71
C PHE A 325 11.33 -11.66 28.80
N VAL A 326 11.49 -10.96 29.94
CA VAL A 326 10.98 -9.60 30.13
C VAL A 326 11.51 -8.68 29.04
N ARG A 327 12.82 -8.73 28.78
CA ARG A 327 13.45 -7.90 27.74
C ARG A 327 12.82 -8.15 26.36
N VAL A 328 12.69 -9.42 25.95
CA VAL A 328 12.16 -9.83 24.65
C VAL A 328 10.65 -9.57 24.53
N SER A 329 9.88 -9.68 25.61
CA SER A 329 8.43 -9.39 25.59
C SER A 329 8.13 -7.96 25.12
N THR A 330 9.04 -7.00 25.37
CA THR A 330 8.83 -5.58 25.02
C THR A 330 8.80 -5.26 23.53
N ILE A 331 9.07 -6.23 22.65
CA ILE A 331 9.03 -6.05 21.18
C ILE A 331 7.91 -6.86 20.51
N LEU A 332 7.08 -7.55 21.30
CA LEU A 332 6.02 -8.44 20.82
C LEU A 332 4.65 -7.79 21.02
N ASN A 333 3.70 -8.15 20.17
CA ASN A 333 2.27 -7.92 20.43
C ASN A 333 1.66 -9.10 21.21
N ASP A 334 0.39 -8.98 21.61
CA ASP A 334 -0.28 -9.97 22.45
C ASP A 334 -0.28 -11.38 21.82
N ASP A 335 -0.58 -11.49 20.52
CA ASP A 335 -0.54 -12.77 19.78
C ASP A 335 0.86 -13.39 19.74
N GLU A 336 1.90 -12.58 19.55
CA GLU A 336 3.29 -13.03 19.53
C GLU A 336 3.79 -13.38 20.94
N LEU A 337 3.21 -12.77 21.98
CA LEU A 337 3.52 -13.05 23.37
C LEU A 337 3.07 -14.46 23.75
N GLN A 338 1.91 -14.91 23.27
CA GLN A 338 1.47 -16.30 23.44
C GLN A 338 2.50 -17.30 22.86
N MET A 339 3.07 -17.01 21.69
CA MET A 339 4.12 -17.84 21.11
C MET A 339 5.39 -17.87 21.98
N LEU A 340 5.76 -16.73 22.59
CA LEU A 340 6.87 -16.67 23.53
C LEU A 340 6.56 -17.48 24.80
N ASN A 341 5.33 -17.42 25.32
CA ASN A 341 4.86 -18.20 26.47
C ASN A 341 4.98 -19.70 26.22
N HIS A 342 4.51 -20.20 25.08
CA HIS A 342 4.67 -21.61 24.70
C HIS A 342 6.16 -22.04 24.66
N LYS A 343 7.03 -21.15 24.17
CA LYS A 343 8.47 -21.41 24.15
C LYS A 343 9.08 -21.42 25.55
N LEU A 344 8.62 -20.53 26.43
CA LEU A 344 8.99 -20.50 27.85
C LEU A 344 8.59 -21.80 28.54
N LEU A 345 7.33 -22.23 28.41
CA LEU A 345 6.82 -23.48 28.99
C LEU A 345 7.69 -24.67 28.59
N LYS A 346 8.03 -24.79 27.30
CA LYS A 346 8.91 -25.85 26.80
C LYS A 346 10.32 -25.80 27.40
N ILE A 347 10.90 -24.61 27.55
CA ILE A 347 12.22 -24.45 28.16
C ILE A 347 12.19 -24.86 29.64
N VAL A 348 11.14 -24.46 30.38
CA VAL A 348 10.94 -24.83 31.78
C VAL A 348 10.78 -26.35 31.91
N GLU A 349 9.95 -26.96 31.05
CA GLU A 349 9.76 -28.42 31.03
C GLU A 349 11.08 -29.15 30.75
N ASP A 350 11.85 -28.73 29.74
CA ASP A 350 13.13 -29.37 29.41
C ASP A 350 14.19 -29.19 30.49
N LYS A 351 14.25 -28.02 31.12
CA LYS A 351 15.14 -27.78 32.27
C LYS A 351 14.76 -28.68 33.44
N SER A 352 13.48 -28.81 33.74
CA SER A 352 12.98 -29.56 34.88
C SER A 352 13.35 -31.05 34.87
N LYS A 353 13.51 -31.65 33.67
CA LYS A 353 13.89 -33.07 33.50
C LYS A 353 15.25 -33.40 34.12
N ASN A 354 16.13 -32.40 34.24
CA ASN A 354 17.50 -32.58 34.73
C ASN A 354 17.68 -32.11 36.18
N ILE A 355 16.63 -31.61 36.84
CA ILE A 355 16.73 -31.08 38.20
C ILE A 355 16.60 -32.21 39.21
N LEU A 356 17.60 -32.32 40.07
CA LEU A 356 17.57 -33.17 41.26
C LEU A 356 17.32 -32.28 42.46
N PHE A 357 16.15 -32.43 43.07
CA PHE A 357 15.80 -31.71 44.29
C PHE A 357 16.29 -32.48 45.50
N ASP A 358 17.42 -32.06 46.08
CA ASP A 358 18.02 -32.76 47.21
C ASP A 358 17.53 -32.26 48.56
N ARG A 359 17.04 -31.02 48.62
CA ARG A 359 16.46 -30.38 49.81
C ARG A 359 15.13 -29.67 49.51
N SER A 360 14.31 -29.42 50.54
CA SER A 360 13.11 -28.58 50.40
C SER A 360 13.46 -27.18 49.89
N GLU A 361 14.58 -26.61 50.36
CA GLU A 361 15.10 -25.30 49.96
C GLU A 361 15.29 -25.20 48.43
N ASP A 362 15.82 -26.25 47.80
CA ASP A 362 16.05 -26.30 46.35
C ASP A 362 14.71 -26.26 45.57
N ILE A 363 13.67 -26.88 46.12
CA ILE A 363 12.31 -26.90 45.54
C ILE A 363 11.73 -25.49 45.66
N GLU A 364 11.77 -24.90 46.86
CA GLU A 364 11.22 -23.56 47.11
C GLU A 364 11.91 -22.49 46.26
N GLU A 365 13.24 -22.52 46.15
CA GLU A 365 13.99 -21.56 45.33
C GLU A 365 13.61 -21.68 43.86
N TYR A 366 13.53 -22.92 43.34
CA TYR A 366 13.15 -23.15 41.95
C TYR A 366 11.73 -22.66 41.64
N PHE A 367 10.75 -22.98 42.49
CA PHE A 367 9.38 -22.53 42.28
C PHE A 367 9.22 -21.02 42.47
N ARG A 368 9.96 -20.40 43.40
CA ARG A 368 10.01 -18.94 43.55
C ARG A 368 10.51 -18.24 42.31
N GLU A 369 11.51 -18.81 41.63
CA GLU A 369 11.97 -18.29 40.33
C GLU A 369 10.92 -18.45 39.22
N LEU A 370 10.15 -19.55 39.24
CA LEU A 370 9.04 -19.75 38.30
C LEU A 370 7.85 -18.82 38.57
N ASP A 371 7.56 -18.51 39.83
CA ASP A 371 6.44 -17.64 40.22
C ASP A 371 6.61 -16.21 39.69
N LYS A 372 7.85 -15.78 39.41
CA LYS A 372 8.11 -14.49 38.76
C LYS A 372 7.42 -14.36 37.39
N PHE A 373 7.12 -15.48 36.72
CA PHE A 373 6.46 -15.48 35.41
C PHE A 373 4.93 -15.40 35.49
N ASP A 374 4.33 -15.55 36.68
CA ASP A 374 2.87 -15.59 36.83
C ASP A 374 2.18 -14.29 36.36
N GLU A 375 2.86 -13.14 36.49
CA GLU A 375 2.36 -11.85 36.00
C GLU A 375 2.23 -11.78 34.46
N PHE A 376 3.11 -12.50 33.75
CA PHE A 376 3.19 -12.48 32.30
C PHE A 376 2.30 -13.55 31.64
N LEU A 377 2.01 -14.62 32.36
CA LEU A 377 1.30 -15.80 31.86
C LEU A 377 -0.19 -15.78 32.19
N LYS A 378 -0.84 -14.61 32.29
CA LYS A 378 -2.25 -14.51 32.74
C LYS A 378 -3.20 -15.43 31.97
N ASP A 379 -3.07 -15.48 30.65
CA ASP A 379 -3.93 -16.31 29.79
C ASP A 379 -3.52 -17.78 29.79
N ASP A 380 -2.24 -18.08 30.06
CA ASP A 380 -1.66 -19.43 30.09
C ASP A 380 -1.44 -19.94 31.54
N LEU A 381 -2.06 -19.29 32.52
CA LEU A 381 -1.74 -19.48 33.95
C LEU A 381 -2.10 -20.89 34.38
N GLU A 382 -3.25 -21.41 33.92
CA GLU A 382 -3.68 -22.78 34.24
C GLU A 382 -2.69 -23.82 33.71
N GLU A 383 -2.23 -23.67 32.46
CA GLU A 383 -1.24 -24.56 31.85
C GLU A 383 0.10 -24.48 32.60
N PHE A 384 0.53 -23.28 32.98
CA PHE A 384 1.76 -23.10 33.72
C PHE A 384 1.68 -23.70 35.14
N GLN A 385 0.55 -23.56 35.82
CA GLN A 385 0.31 -24.18 37.12
C GLN A 385 0.23 -25.71 37.02
N GLU A 386 -0.34 -26.25 35.94
CA GLU A 386 -0.31 -27.69 35.67
C GLU A 386 1.12 -28.17 35.44
N LEU A 387 1.93 -27.42 34.68
CA LEU A 387 3.35 -27.73 34.46
C LEU A 387 4.12 -27.73 35.80
N LYS A 388 3.93 -26.71 36.65
CA LYS A 388 4.52 -26.66 38.00
C LYS A 388 4.21 -27.93 38.80
N ARG A 389 2.94 -28.36 38.82
CA ARG A 389 2.52 -29.60 39.49
C ARG A 389 3.16 -30.85 38.88
N LYS A 390 3.26 -30.93 37.54
CA LYS A 390 3.91 -32.05 36.84
C LYS A 390 5.39 -32.15 37.21
N ILE A 391 6.09 -31.03 37.29
CA ILE A 391 7.51 -30.97 37.69
C ILE A 391 7.68 -31.50 39.11
N LEU A 392 6.90 -30.98 40.06
CA LEU A 392 6.96 -31.41 41.46
C LEU A 392 6.66 -32.91 41.60
N ASN A 393 5.59 -33.40 40.96
CA ASN A 393 5.23 -34.81 41.01
C ASN A 393 6.30 -35.70 40.36
N GLY A 394 6.94 -35.24 39.28
CA GLY A 394 8.05 -35.95 38.63
C GLY A 394 9.25 -36.09 39.57
N ALA A 395 9.63 -34.99 40.23
CA ALA A 395 10.68 -34.98 41.23
C ALA A 395 10.41 -35.93 42.40
N LEU A 396 9.21 -35.86 42.97
CA LEU A 396 8.79 -36.72 44.08
C LEU A 396 8.80 -38.20 43.68
N ARG A 397 8.29 -38.54 42.48
CA ARG A 397 8.34 -39.92 41.96
C ARG A 397 9.77 -40.43 41.81
N GLN A 398 10.69 -39.59 41.33
CA GLN A 398 12.10 -39.97 41.22
C GLN A 398 12.73 -40.21 42.59
N LYS A 399 12.40 -39.39 43.60
CA LYS A 399 12.85 -39.59 44.99
C LYS A 399 12.29 -40.87 45.60
N ILE A 400 10.99 -41.13 45.43
CA ILE A 400 10.32 -42.38 45.82
C ILE A 400 11.04 -43.58 45.20
N LYS A 401 11.30 -43.53 43.89
CA LYS A 401 11.98 -44.61 43.17
C LYS A 401 13.41 -44.84 43.69
N ASN A 402 14.18 -43.78 43.87
CA ASN A 402 15.57 -43.87 44.35
C ASN A 402 15.64 -44.43 45.78
N LEU A 403 14.80 -43.93 46.69
CA LEU A 403 14.73 -44.42 48.06
C LEU A 403 14.24 -45.87 48.10
N GLY A 404 13.19 -46.21 47.34
CA GLY A 404 12.69 -47.59 47.23
C GLY A 404 13.78 -48.56 46.75
N MET A 405 14.50 -48.22 45.67
CA MET A 405 15.62 -49.04 45.18
C MET A 405 16.75 -49.17 46.20
N PHE A 406 17.06 -48.11 46.95
CA PHE A 406 18.07 -48.14 48.01
C PHE A 406 17.64 -49.09 49.14
N LEU A 407 16.38 -49.02 49.56
CA LEU A 407 15.82 -49.86 50.63
C LEU A 407 15.70 -51.33 50.22
N GLU A 408 15.44 -51.64 48.96
CA GLU A 408 15.42 -53.02 48.46
C GLU A 408 16.83 -53.63 48.39
N LYS A 409 17.83 -52.86 47.94
CA LYS A 409 19.21 -53.36 47.75
C LYS A 409 20.01 -53.44 49.06
N THR A 410 19.66 -52.63 50.04
CA THR A 410 20.42 -52.54 51.30
C THR A 410 19.98 -53.64 52.25
N VAL A 411 20.88 -54.52 52.69
CA VAL A 411 20.52 -55.56 53.69
C VAL A 411 20.48 -55.00 55.12
N ASN A 412 21.35 -54.03 55.43
CA ASN A 412 21.49 -53.49 56.78
C ASN A 412 20.33 -52.54 57.15
N LYS A 413 19.49 -52.96 58.11
CA LYS A 413 18.32 -52.20 58.59
C LYS A 413 18.67 -50.85 59.22
N HIS A 414 19.82 -50.75 59.89
CA HIS A 414 20.30 -49.49 60.44
C HIS A 414 20.58 -48.46 59.33
N LYS A 415 21.21 -48.89 58.23
CA LYS A 415 21.45 -48.03 57.06
C LYS A 415 20.15 -47.60 56.38
N LYS A 416 19.16 -48.51 56.30
CA LYS A 416 17.82 -48.18 55.80
C LYS A 416 17.14 -47.11 56.65
N MET A 417 17.14 -47.27 57.97
CA MET A 417 16.56 -46.29 58.92
C MET A 417 17.26 -44.93 58.86
N MET A 418 18.60 -44.92 58.78
CA MET A 418 19.36 -43.68 58.60
C MET A 418 18.99 -42.94 57.32
N GLU A 419 18.76 -43.65 56.22
CA GLU A 419 18.37 -43.01 54.95
C GLU A 419 16.92 -42.49 54.98
N ILE A 420 16.03 -43.17 55.71
CA ILE A 420 14.68 -42.67 56.00
C ILE A 420 14.74 -41.37 56.81
N VAL A 421 15.52 -41.33 57.89
CA VAL A 421 15.72 -40.11 58.70
C VAL A 421 16.31 -38.99 57.86
N ARG A 422 17.36 -39.27 57.07
CA ARG A 422 17.94 -38.29 56.14
C ARG A 422 16.94 -37.75 55.13
N THR A 423 15.99 -38.57 54.67
CA THR A 423 14.94 -38.13 53.75
C THR A 423 13.97 -37.17 54.45
N ILE A 424 13.60 -37.48 55.69
CA ILE A 424 12.76 -36.61 56.52
C ILE A 424 13.47 -35.27 56.77
N ASP A 425 14.74 -35.31 57.17
CA ASP A 425 15.53 -34.10 57.47
C ASP A 425 15.74 -33.21 56.24
N LYS A 426 15.96 -33.82 55.07
CA LYS A 426 16.20 -33.07 53.82
C LYS A 426 14.91 -32.53 53.19
N LEU A 427 13.80 -33.22 53.35
CA LEU A 427 12.53 -32.92 52.69
C LEU A 427 11.37 -32.88 53.71
N PRO A 428 11.42 -31.99 54.72
CA PRO A 428 10.45 -31.93 55.81
C PRO A 428 9.01 -31.67 55.36
N ASP A 429 8.80 -31.05 54.19
CA ASP A 429 7.45 -30.76 53.69
C ASP A 429 6.87 -31.89 52.83
N TRP A 430 7.73 -32.83 52.40
CA TRP A 430 7.39 -33.83 51.39
C TRP A 430 7.61 -35.28 51.85
N TYR A 431 8.20 -35.50 53.03
CA TYR A 431 8.57 -36.83 53.51
C TYR A 431 7.36 -37.77 53.64
N GLU A 432 6.19 -37.29 54.06
CA GLU A 432 4.99 -38.12 54.17
C GLU A 432 4.60 -38.73 52.82
N ILE A 433 4.63 -37.91 51.76
CA ILE A 433 4.28 -38.35 50.39
C ILE A 433 5.32 -39.34 49.88
N ILE A 434 6.60 -39.08 50.15
CA ILE A 434 7.69 -39.97 49.73
C ILE A 434 7.59 -41.32 50.43
N LEU A 435 7.39 -41.33 51.75
CA LEU A 435 7.29 -42.57 52.55
C LEU A 435 6.05 -43.38 52.21
N LYS A 436 4.90 -42.73 51.94
CA LYS A 436 3.71 -43.43 51.42
C LYS A 436 3.96 -44.02 50.04
N GLY A 437 4.72 -43.33 49.18
CA GLY A 437 5.07 -43.82 47.85
C GLY A 437 5.93 -45.08 47.84
N ILE A 438 6.76 -45.29 48.88
CA ILE A 438 7.59 -46.49 49.04
C ILE A 438 6.93 -47.57 49.92
N LEU A 439 5.67 -47.40 50.32
CA LEU A 439 4.98 -48.35 51.20
C LEU A 439 5.05 -49.82 50.72
N PRO A 440 4.89 -50.14 49.41
CA PRO A 440 5.02 -51.52 48.93
C PRO A 440 6.40 -52.15 49.18
N VAL A 441 7.45 -51.33 49.26
CA VAL A 441 8.81 -51.78 49.61
C VAL A 441 8.92 -51.98 51.12
N LEU A 442 8.34 -51.08 51.90
CA LEU A 442 8.36 -51.12 53.37
C LEU A 442 7.56 -52.31 53.93
N GLU A 443 6.47 -52.70 53.29
CA GLU A 443 5.64 -53.86 53.68
C GLU A 443 6.42 -55.18 53.71
N ARG A 444 7.52 -55.28 52.96
CA ARG A 444 8.41 -56.45 52.96
C ARG A 444 9.35 -56.49 54.17
N ASP A 445 9.50 -55.39 54.91
CA ASP A 445 10.40 -55.25 56.06
C ASP A 445 9.61 -54.74 57.29
N LYS A 446 8.93 -55.67 57.97
CA LYS A 446 8.02 -55.36 59.09
C LYS A 446 8.67 -54.59 60.23
N ALA A 447 9.96 -54.82 60.49
CA ALA A 447 10.71 -54.11 61.52
C ALA A 447 10.85 -52.62 61.18
N ILE A 448 11.10 -52.28 59.91
CA ILE A 448 11.18 -50.88 59.45
C ILE A 448 9.79 -50.27 59.35
N LEU A 449 8.81 -51.01 58.80
CA LEU A 449 7.43 -50.56 58.73
C LEU A 449 6.87 -50.19 60.10
N TYR A 450 7.25 -50.91 61.16
CA TYR A 450 6.89 -50.56 62.53
C TYR A 450 7.31 -49.13 62.90
N PHE A 451 8.54 -48.72 62.59
CA PHE A 451 9.04 -47.39 62.89
C PHE A 451 8.37 -46.28 62.08
N VAL A 452 8.01 -46.53 60.82
CA VAL A 452 7.42 -45.51 59.95
C VAL A 452 5.88 -45.54 59.90
N SER A 453 5.24 -46.55 60.50
CA SER A 453 3.79 -46.76 60.47
C SER A 453 2.96 -45.55 60.93
N PHE A 454 3.48 -44.81 61.91
CA PHE A 454 2.85 -43.59 62.40
C PHE A 454 2.86 -42.48 61.33
N ILE A 455 4.02 -42.28 60.68
CA ILE A 455 4.22 -41.29 59.61
C ILE A 455 3.40 -41.66 58.36
N THR A 456 3.38 -42.93 57.97
CA THR A 456 2.62 -43.40 56.80
C THR A 456 1.13 -43.54 57.06
N LYS A 457 0.69 -43.45 58.33
CA LYS A 457 -0.70 -43.68 58.78
C LYS A 457 -1.22 -45.07 58.39
N THR A 458 -0.36 -46.07 58.50
CA THR A 458 -0.68 -47.48 58.18
C THR A 458 -0.79 -48.30 59.45
N GLU A 459 -1.55 -49.41 59.40
CA GLU A 459 -1.66 -50.31 60.54
C GLU A 459 -0.29 -50.86 60.96
N ARG A 460 -0.08 -51.00 62.27
CA ARG A 460 1.17 -51.56 62.80
C ARG A 460 1.30 -53.02 62.36
N PRO A 461 2.46 -53.44 61.84
CA PRO A 461 2.65 -54.81 61.41
C PRO A 461 2.62 -55.79 62.60
N ASN A 462 2.10 -56.99 62.35
CA ASN A 462 2.21 -58.11 63.30
C ASN A 462 3.64 -58.69 63.26
N LEU A 463 4.34 -58.54 64.38
CA LEU A 463 5.76 -58.84 64.54
C LEU A 463 6.00 -60.22 65.19
N ASN A 464 6.94 -60.98 64.62
CA ASN A 464 7.47 -62.20 65.24
C ASN A 464 8.58 -61.89 66.27
N ASN A 465 9.07 -62.91 66.98
CA ASN A 465 10.07 -62.71 68.05
C ASN A 465 11.43 -62.21 67.53
N LEU A 466 11.83 -62.54 66.30
CA LEU A 466 13.07 -62.04 65.70
C LEU A 466 12.95 -60.54 65.36
N GLU A 467 11.82 -60.14 64.79
CA GLU A 467 11.51 -58.75 64.43
C GLU A 467 11.38 -57.86 65.67
N LYS A 468 10.86 -58.40 66.79
CA LYS A 468 10.81 -57.70 68.08
C LYS A 468 12.21 -57.40 68.63
N ASN A 469 13.10 -58.39 68.62
CA ASN A 469 14.49 -58.19 69.05
C ASN A 469 15.21 -57.15 68.17
N GLU A 470 14.97 -57.18 66.85
CA GLU A 470 15.52 -56.17 65.94
C GLU A 470 14.99 -54.76 66.24
N ILE A 471 13.69 -54.62 66.53
CA ILE A 471 13.11 -53.33 66.94
C ILE A 471 13.75 -52.85 68.23
N GLU A 472 13.96 -53.70 69.24
CA GLU A 472 14.64 -53.32 70.48
C GLU A 472 16.05 -52.76 70.21
N THR A 473 16.82 -53.38 69.29
CA THR A 473 18.15 -52.87 68.93
C THR A 473 18.14 -51.53 68.19
N LEU A 474 17.08 -51.25 67.42
CA LEU A 474 16.92 -50.01 66.66
C LEU A 474 16.24 -48.88 67.46
N SER A 475 15.44 -49.24 68.47
CA SER A 475 14.61 -48.30 69.24
C SER A 475 15.42 -47.26 70.01
N GLY A 476 16.64 -47.61 70.45
CA GLY A 476 17.52 -46.68 71.14
C GLY A 476 17.95 -45.46 70.30
N GLN A 477 17.92 -45.58 68.97
CA GLN A 477 18.29 -44.50 68.05
C GLN A 477 17.13 -43.96 67.22
N PHE A 478 16.17 -44.81 66.84
CA PHE A 478 15.07 -44.45 65.93
C PHE A 478 13.68 -44.47 66.58
N GLY A 479 13.60 -44.73 67.89
CA GLY A 479 12.33 -44.77 68.63
C GLY A 479 11.57 -43.44 68.70
N PHE A 480 12.16 -42.34 68.21
CA PHE A 480 11.46 -41.07 68.05
C PHE A 480 10.48 -41.08 66.87
N LEU A 481 10.64 -41.98 65.89
CA LEU A 481 9.77 -42.09 64.71
C LEU A 481 8.42 -42.79 65.01
N THR A 482 8.30 -43.46 66.16
CA THR A 482 7.09 -44.21 66.57
C THR A 482 6.13 -43.41 67.45
N LYS A 483 6.46 -42.14 67.72
CA LYS A 483 5.67 -41.17 68.47
C LYS A 483 5.15 -40.10 67.52
#